data_AF-A0A1Y4HF91-F1
#
_entry.id   AF-A0A1Y4HF91-F1
#
_cell.length_a   1.000
_cell.length_b   1.000
_cell.length_c   1.000
_cell.angle_alpha   90.00
_cell.angle_beta   90.00
_cell.angle_gamma   90.00
#
_symmetry.space_group_name_H-M   'P 1'
#
loop_
_entity.id
_entity.type
_entity.pdbx_description
1 polymer ?
#
loop_
_entity_poly.entity_id
_entity_poly.type
_entity_poly.pdbx_seq_one_letter_code
_entity_poly.pdbx_strand_id
1 'polypeptide(L)'
;MRNEFESIPCLFAGTEPVVLTVYAPHLLQRWVERLGHSFQNGKQCAEVIGSYLADERLITVFERVPVYGSVALYIESLKTLFFMDMGTRKDPNEIKVSTVLYRANESQRFLVDAEDYCYILPKEGKLRFGKERKYFELKKRAPKWRPSHQT
;
A
#
# COMPACT_ATOMS: atom_id res chain seq x y z
N MET A 1 -11.41 5.77 -23.56
CA MET A 1 -10.90 4.96 -22.43
C MET A 1 -11.37 5.64 -21.16
N ARG A 2 -12.12 4.95 -20.28
CA ARG A 2 -12.43 5.52 -18.95
C ARG A 2 -11.13 5.56 -18.17
N ASN A 3 -10.82 6.69 -17.55
CA ASN A 3 -9.65 6.79 -16.69
C ASN A 3 -9.92 5.91 -15.46
N GLU A 4 -9.21 4.79 -15.36
CA GLU A 4 -9.42 3.80 -14.29
C GLU A 4 -8.73 4.21 -12.97
N PHE A 5 -8.01 5.33 -13.01
CA PHE A 5 -7.41 5.96 -11.85
C PHE A 5 -8.26 7.13 -11.39
N GLU A 6 -8.52 7.16 -10.08
CA GLU A 6 -9.20 8.26 -9.40
C GLU A 6 -8.17 9.00 -8.55
N SER A 7 -8.14 10.32 -8.67
CA SER A 7 -7.20 11.18 -7.94
C SER A 7 -7.97 12.18 -7.09
N ILE A 8 -7.60 12.29 -5.81
CA ILE A 8 -8.18 13.28 -4.89
C ILE A 8 -7.06 14.02 -4.16
N PRO A 9 -7.25 15.30 -3.81
CA PRO A 9 -6.39 15.94 -2.83
C PRO A 9 -6.57 15.28 -1.46
N CYS A 10 -5.48 15.05 -0.73
CA CYS A 10 -5.53 14.60 0.66
C CYS A 10 -4.37 15.18 1.50
N LEU A 11 -4.49 15.02 2.82
CA LEU A 11 -3.44 15.34 3.78
C LEU A 11 -2.78 14.04 4.24
N PHE A 12 -1.60 13.74 3.74
CA PHE A 12 -0.80 12.62 4.24
C PHE A 12 -0.22 12.96 5.61
N ALA A 13 -0.26 12.01 6.53
CA ALA A 13 0.11 12.21 7.93
C ALA A 13 -0.58 13.43 8.59
N GLY A 14 -1.77 13.81 8.09
CA GLY A 14 -2.58 14.91 8.60
C GLY A 14 -2.05 16.31 8.28
N THR A 15 -0.87 16.42 7.65
CA THR A 15 -0.14 17.69 7.52
C THR A 15 0.38 17.93 6.10
N GLU A 16 0.72 16.87 5.36
CA GLU A 16 1.38 16.99 4.06
C GLU A 16 0.35 16.99 2.91
N PRO A 17 0.17 18.10 2.18
CA PRO A 17 -0.76 18.15 1.07
C PRO A 17 -0.21 17.36 -0.13
N VAL A 18 -0.93 16.29 -0.50
CA VAL A 18 -0.55 15.41 -1.61
C VAL A 18 -1.76 15.11 -2.50
N VAL A 19 -1.49 14.55 -3.67
CA VAL A 19 -2.53 13.95 -4.52
C VAL A 19 -2.53 12.43 -4.28
N LEU A 20 -3.63 11.90 -3.74
CA LEU A 20 -3.83 10.46 -3.64
C LEU A 20 -4.46 9.94 -4.92
N THR A 21 -3.75 9.08 -5.63
CA THR A 21 -4.25 8.39 -6.81
C THR A 21 -4.46 6.91 -6.53
N VAL A 22 -5.64 6.41 -6.84
CA VAL A 22 -6.03 5.02 -6.58
C VAL A 22 -6.49 4.34 -7.87
N TYR A 23 -6.12 3.07 -8.06
CA TYR A 23 -6.64 2.27 -9.17
C TYR A 23 -8.03 1.72 -8.84
N ALA A 24 -9.07 2.47 -9.19
CA ALA A 24 -10.43 2.23 -8.71
C ALA A 24 -10.97 0.82 -9.04
N PRO A 25 -10.86 0.27 -10.27
CA PRO A 25 -11.44 -1.04 -10.58
C PRO A 25 -10.94 -2.17 -9.68
N HIS A 26 -9.62 -2.27 -9.47
CA HIS A 26 -9.03 -3.31 -8.63
C HIS A 26 -9.34 -3.08 -7.15
N LEU A 27 -9.33 -1.83 -6.69
CA LEU A 27 -9.53 -1.52 -5.29
C LEU A 27 -10.99 -1.72 -4.87
N LEU A 28 -11.94 -1.29 -5.70
CA LEU A 28 -13.37 -1.52 -5.51
C LEU A 28 -13.67 -3.02 -5.41
N GLN A 29 -13.12 -3.83 -6.32
CA GLN A 29 -13.32 -5.28 -6.30
C GLN A 29 -12.73 -5.91 -5.03
N ARG A 30 -11.49 -5.56 -4.66
CA ARG A 30 -10.81 -6.17 -3.50
C ARG A 30 -11.42 -5.79 -2.16
N TRP A 31 -11.91 -4.57 -2.00
CA TRP A 31 -12.59 -4.15 -0.78
C TRP A 31 -13.96 -4.81 -0.62
N VAL A 32 -14.72 -4.95 -1.70
CA VAL A 32 -15.99 -5.69 -1.68
C VAL A 32 -15.76 -7.16 -1.35
N GLU A 33 -14.84 -7.83 -2.06
CA GLU A 33 -14.56 -9.26 -1.89
C GLU A 33 -14.06 -9.63 -0.48
N ARG A 34 -13.29 -8.75 0.16
CA ARG A 34 -12.53 -9.12 1.36
C ARG A 34 -12.91 -8.38 2.64
N LEU A 35 -13.46 -7.18 2.52
CA LEU A 35 -13.88 -6.37 3.67
C LEU A 35 -15.40 -6.25 3.78
N GLY A 36 -16.15 -6.80 2.81
CA GLY A 36 -17.61 -6.71 2.77
C GLY A 36 -18.11 -5.27 2.61
N HIS A 37 -17.24 -4.35 2.17
CA HIS A 37 -17.57 -2.94 2.05
C HIS A 37 -17.73 -2.56 0.58
N SER A 38 -18.94 -2.13 0.22
CA SER A 38 -19.25 -1.59 -1.10
C SER A 38 -19.07 -0.08 -1.13
N PHE A 39 -18.27 0.40 -2.08
CA PHE A 39 -18.21 1.82 -2.43
C PHE A 39 -19.11 2.08 -3.64
N GLN A 40 -19.72 3.26 -3.69
CA GLN A 40 -20.54 3.66 -4.84
C GLN A 40 -19.69 4.07 -6.04
N ASN A 41 -18.47 4.56 -5.80
CA ASN A 41 -17.53 4.99 -6.82
C ASN A 41 -16.07 4.97 -6.29
N GLY A 42 -15.09 5.13 -7.19
CA GLY A 42 -13.68 5.11 -6.82
C GLY A 42 -13.24 6.30 -5.97
N LYS A 43 -13.93 7.46 -6.06
CA LYS A 43 -13.66 8.62 -5.21
C LYS A 43 -13.91 8.31 -3.73
N GLN A 44 -15.02 7.67 -3.39
CA GLN A 44 -15.30 7.24 -2.01
C GLN A 44 -14.23 6.27 -1.50
N CYS A 45 -13.77 5.35 -2.35
CA CYS A 45 -12.67 4.44 -1.99
C CYS A 45 -11.38 5.22 -1.72
N ALA A 46 -11.04 6.21 -2.56
CA ALA A 46 -9.89 7.08 -2.37
C ALA A 46 -10.00 7.89 -1.06
N GLU A 47 -11.17 8.45 -0.75
CA GLU A 47 -11.42 9.23 0.47
C GLU A 47 -11.21 8.36 1.73
N VAL A 48 -11.70 7.11 1.71
CA VAL A 48 -11.50 6.18 2.82
C VAL A 48 -10.03 5.81 2.98
N ILE A 49 -9.32 5.48 1.89
CA ILE A 49 -7.87 5.25 1.95
C ILE A 49 -7.15 6.49 2.50
N GLY A 50 -7.48 7.68 1.98
CA GLY A 50 -6.93 8.96 2.42
C GLY A 50 -7.10 9.20 3.91
N SER A 51 -8.25 8.83 4.49
CA SER A 51 -8.48 8.97 5.94
C SER A 51 -7.53 8.14 6.80
N TYR A 52 -7.12 6.95 6.32
CA TYR A 52 -6.10 6.15 7.00
C TYR A 52 -4.69 6.69 6.77
N LEU A 53 -4.44 7.27 5.60
CA LEU A 53 -3.16 7.91 5.29
C LEU A 53 -2.97 9.25 6.00
N ALA A 54 -4.03 9.81 6.58
CA ALA A 54 -3.97 11.02 7.39
C ALA A 54 -3.49 10.78 8.84
N ASP A 55 -3.17 9.54 9.23
CA ASP A 55 -2.64 9.24 10.57
C ASP A 55 -1.26 9.89 10.76
N GLU A 56 -1.13 10.77 11.75
CA GLU A 56 0.09 11.55 12.03
C GLU A 56 1.36 10.69 12.18
N ARG A 57 1.22 9.43 12.61
CA ARG A 57 2.36 8.52 12.79
C ARG A 57 3.02 8.18 11.46
N LEU A 58 2.32 8.36 10.34
CA LEU A 58 2.84 8.15 9.00
C LEU A 58 3.79 9.25 8.53
N ILE A 59 4.00 10.33 9.28
CA ILE A 59 4.98 11.36 8.92
C ILE A 59 6.38 10.78 8.71
N THR A 60 6.73 9.75 9.48
CA THR A 60 8.00 9.03 9.32
C THR A 60 8.14 8.36 7.95
N VAL A 61 7.03 7.93 7.32
CA VAL A 61 7.05 7.38 5.96
C VAL A 61 7.40 8.50 4.98
N PHE A 62 6.76 9.66 5.11
CA PHE A 62 6.99 10.81 4.25
C PHE A 62 8.44 11.33 4.35
N GLU A 63 8.99 11.41 5.56
CA GLU A 63 10.35 11.93 5.79
C GLU A 63 11.46 10.97 5.37
N ARG A 64 11.22 9.65 5.45
CA ARG A 64 12.30 8.65 5.31
C ARG A 64 12.28 7.89 3.99
N VAL A 65 11.14 7.82 3.32
CA VAL A 65 11.03 7.12 2.03
C VAL A 65 11.40 8.12 0.93
N PRO A 66 12.37 7.78 0.06
CA PRO A 66 12.72 8.66 -1.05
C PRO A 66 11.55 8.79 -2.03
N VAL A 67 11.50 9.92 -2.73
CA VAL A 67 10.61 10.08 -3.87
C VAL A 67 10.86 8.95 -4.88
N TYR A 68 9.79 8.38 -5.42
CA TYR A 68 9.70 7.16 -6.23
C TYR A 68 9.96 5.86 -5.48
N GLY A 69 10.08 5.89 -4.15
CA GLY A 69 10.16 4.70 -3.32
C GLY A 69 8.82 3.98 -3.20
N SER A 70 8.87 2.65 -3.17
CA SER A 70 7.70 1.81 -2.94
C SER A 70 7.55 1.44 -1.46
N VAL A 71 6.34 1.62 -0.94
CA VAL A 71 5.98 1.41 0.46
C VAL A 71 4.97 0.28 0.57
N ALA A 72 5.25 -0.66 1.46
CA ALA A 72 4.31 -1.69 1.88
C ALA A 72 3.80 -1.35 3.29
N LEU A 73 2.63 -0.70 3.37
CA LEU A 73 2.04 -0.23 4.63
C LEU A 73 0.92 -1.16 5.11
N TYR A 74 1.16 -1.89 6.19
CA TYR A 74 0.13 -2.71 6.83
C TYR A 74 -0.59 -1.93 7.93
N ILE A 75 -1.92 -1.84 7.86
CA ILE A 75 -2.77 -1.18 8.86
C ILE A 75 -3.50 -2.25 9.68
N GLU A 76 -3.15 -2.37 10.97
CA GLU A 76 -3.67 -3.43 11.85
C GLU A 76 -5.17 -3.31 12.13
N SER A 77 -5.70 -2.09 12.22
CA SER A 77 -7.13 -1.86 12.44
C SER A 77 -7.99 -2.41 11.31
N LEU A 78 -7.45 -2.43 10.08
CA LEU A 78 -8.13 -2.94 8.88
C LEU A 78 -7.72 -4.35 8.49
N LYS A 79 -6.63 -4.85 9.07
CA LYS A 79 -5.91 -6.03 8.59
C LYS A 79 -5.58 -5.93 7.09
N THR A 80 -5.22 -4.73 6.62
CA THR A 80 -5.06 -4.42 5.20
C THR A 80 -3.67 -3.89 4.90
N LEU A 81 -3.07 -4.37 3.81
CA LEU A 81 -1.80 -3.92 3.27
C LEU A 81 -2.03 -3.03 2.04
N PHE A 82 -1.45 -1.83 2.07
CA PHE A 82 -1.37 -0.92 0.94
C PHE A 82 0.03 -0.99 0.32
N PHE A 83 0.09 -1.19 -1.01
CA PHE A 83 1.30 -0.93 -1.78
C PHE A 83 1.19 0.45 -2.40
N MET A 84 2.12 1.33 -2.05
CA MET A 84 2.09 2.75 -2.40
C MET A 84 3.40 3.15 -3.06
N ASP A 85 3.32 4.00 -4.07
CA ASP A 85 4.48 4.68 -4.64
C ASP A 85 4.50 6.12 -4.12
N MET A 86 5.62 6.54 -3.53
CA MET A 86 5.80 7.89 -2.96
C MET A 86 6.28 8.86 -4.04
N GLY A 87 5.36 9.40 -4.82
CA GLY A 87 5.67 10.18 -6.01
C GLY A 87 5.67 9.33 -7.28
N THR A 88 5.31 9.94 -8.40
CA THR A 88 5.38 9.34 -9.73
C THR A 88 6.26 10.16 -10.65
N ARG A 89 6.73 9.56 -11.76
CA ARG A 89 7.50 10.29 -12.78
C ARG A 89 6.78 11.53 -13.34
N LYS A 90 5.45 11.60 -13.18
CA LYS A 90 4.64 12.73 -13.64
C LYS A 90 4.47 13.78 -12.54
N ASP A 91 4.34 13.34 -11.29
CA ASP A 91 4.12 14.22 -10.15
C ASP A 91 4.83 13.67 -8.89
N PRO A 92 5.89 14.34 -8.39
CA PRO A 92 6.58 13.91 -7.18
C PRO A 92 5.72 14.05 -5.91
N ASN A 93 4.62 14.81 -5.94
CA ASN A 93 3.71 15.00 -4.81
C ASN A 93 2.49 14.05 -4.86
N GLU A 94 2.48 13.10 -5.78
CA GLU A 94 1.42 12.09 -5.92
C GLU A 94 1.75 10.84 -5.10
N ILE A 95 0.88 10.46 -4.17
CA ILE A 95 0.92 9.12 -3.55
C ILE A 95 0.00 8.21 -4.34
N LYS A 96 0.57 7.20 -4.99
CA LYS A 96 -0.19 6.25 -5.80
C LYS A 96 -0.38 4.94 -5.06
N VAL A 97 -1.62 4.55 -4.79
CA VAL A 97 -1.96 3.25 -4.21
C VAL A 97 -2.32 2.27 -5.33
N SER A 98 -1.42 1.34 -5.59
CA SER A 98 -1.49 0.41 -6.72
C SER A 98 -2.20 -0.89 -6.37
N THR A 99 -2.09 -1.36 -5.13
CA THR A 99 -2.64 -2.66 -4.70
C THR A 99 -3.04 -2.64 -3.23
N VAL A 100 -4.16 -3.30 -2.94
CA VAL A 100 -4.63 -3.54 -1.57
C VAL A 100 -4.84 -5.03 -1.34
N LEU A 101 -4.27 -5.54 -0.24
CA LEU A 101 -4.40 -6.94 0.16
C LEU A 101 -4.92 -7.05 1.59
N TYR A 102 -5.97 -7.83 1.78
CA TYR A 102 -6.48 -8.19 3.11
C TYR A 102 -5.76 -9.41 3.69
N ARG A 103 -5.51 -9.37 5.00
CA ARG A 103 -4.96 -10.47 5.80
C ARG A 103 -6.09 -11.23 6.48
N ALA A 104 -6.50 -12.36 5.93
CA ALA A 104 -7.64 -13.11 6.48
C ALA A 104 -7.35 -13.77 7.83
N ASN A 105 -6.09 -14.16 8.08
CA ASN A 105 -5.66 -14.77 9.33
C ASN A 105 -4.23 -14.35 9.71
N GLU A 106 -3.85 -14.56 10.97
CA GLU A 106 -2.54 -14.13 11.47
C GLU A 106 -1.37 -15.01 11.01
N SER A 107 -1.61 -16.21 10.48
CA SER A 107 -0.53 -17.04 9.93
C SER A 107 -0.11 -16.59 8.53
N GLN A 108 -0.99 -15.90 7.79
CA GLN A 108 -0.69 -15.34 6.49
C GLN A 108 0.31 -14.19 6.59
N ARG A 109 1.33 -14.25 5.73
CA ARG A 109 2.32 -13.20 5.51
C ARG A 109 2.12 -12.60 4.13
N PHE A 110 2.49 -11.33 3.98
CA PHE A 110 2.41 -10.64 2.70
C PHE A 110 3.74 -10.67 1.98
N LEU A 111 3.68 -10.99 0.69
CA LEU A 111 4.85 -11.00 -0.17
C LEU A 111 5.26 -9.58 -0.55
N VAL A 112 6.47 -9.20 -0.17
CA VAL A 112 7.06 -7.89 -0.48
C VAL A 112 8.37 -8.07 -1.24
N ASP A 113 8.72 -7.07 -2.03
CA ASP A 113 10.00 -7.01 -2.72
C ASP A 113 11.13 -6.65 -1.75
N ALA A 114 12.37 -6.87 -2.20
CA ALA A 114 13.56 -6.58 -1.39
C ALA A 114 13.72 -5.07 -1.11
N GLU A 115 13.27 -4.25 -2.06
CA GLU A 115 13.41 -2.79 -2.06
C GLU A 115 12.21 -2.07 -1.41
N ASP A 116 11.10 -2.79 -1.14
CA ASP A 116 9.94 -2.21 -0.48
C ASP A 116 10.27 -1.74 0.95
N TYR A 117 9.87 -0.51 1.25
CA TYR A 117 9.87 0.06 2.59
C TYR A 117 8.65 -0.46 3.36
N CYS A 118 8.86 -1.41 4.25
CA CYS A 118 7.77 -2.06 4.98
C CYS A 118 7.48 -1.35 6.30
N TYR A 119 6.25 -0.88 6.46
CA TYR A 119 5.76 -0.23 7.67
C TYR A 119 4.50 -0.92 8.20
N ILE A 120 4.33 -0.89 9.51
CA ILE A 120 3.12 -1.37 10.19
C ILE A 120 2.58 -0.22 11.03
N LEU A 121 1.34 0.17 10.73
CA LEU A 121 0.54 1.09 11.54
C LEU A 121 -0.27 0.25 12.54
N PRO A 122 0.16 0.19 13.82
CA PRO A 122 -0.56 -0.59 14.81
C PRO A 122 -1.84 0.12 15.25
N LYS A 123 -2.78 -0.64 15.85
CA LYS A 123 -3.99 -0.05 16.46
C LYS A 123 -3.65 0.98 17.54
N GLU A 124 -2.61 0.70 18.32
CA GLU A 124 -2.11 1.56 19.39
C GLU A 124 -0.58 1.60 19.36
N GLY A 125 0.00 2.72 19.83
CA GLY A 125 1.45 2.90 19.89
C GLY A 125 2.07 3.44 18.61
N LYS A 126 3.39 3.27 18.49
CA LYS A 126 4.23 3.91 17.46
C LYS A 126 4.24 3.13 16.14
N LEU A 127 4.42 3.83 15.02
CA LEU A 127 4.68 3.22 13.72
C LEU A 127 5.89 2.28 13.82
N ARG A 128 5.75 1.06 13.29
CA ARG A 128 6.84 0.08 13.25
C ARG A 128 7.41 0.00 11.85
N PHE A 129 8.73 -0.09 11.76
CA PHE A 129 9.46 -0.23 10.52
C PHE A 129 10.12 -1.61 10.44
N GLY A 130 10.08 -2.22 9.26
CA GLY A 130 10.87 -3.39 8.92
C GLY A 130 10.07 -4.62 8.52
N LYS A 131 10.79 -5.59 7.96
CA LYS A 131 10.25 -6.88 7.49
C LYS A 131 10.07 -7.81 8.67
N GLU A 132 9.10 -7.49 9.52
CA GLU A 132 8.70 -8.38 10.60
C GLU A 132 8.25 -9.72 10.01
N ARG A 133 8.93 -10.82 10.40
CA ARG A 133 8.60 -12.18 9.94
C ARG A 133 7.14 -12.59 10.18
N LYS A 134 6.45 -11.90 11.11
CA LYS A 134 5.02 -12.09 11.39
C LYS A 134 4.13 -11.53 10.27
N TYR A 135 4.51 -10.44 9.60
CA TYR A 135 3.65 -9.72 8.66
C TYR A 135 4.12 -9.84 7.23
N PHE A 136 5.43 -9.91 7.01
CA PHE A 136 6.03 -9.83 5.69
C PHE A 136 6.88 -11.06 5.37
N GLU A 137 6.89 -11.44 4.10
CA GLU A 137 7.75 -12.45 3.53
C GLU A 137 8.36 -11.92 2.23
N LEU A 138 9.65 -12.13 2.02
CA LEU A 138 10.31 -11.69 0.79
C LEU A 138 9.87 -12.57 -0.39
N LYS A 139 9.51 -11.96 -1.51
CA LYS A 139 9.32 -12.67 -2.78
C LYS A 139 10.62 -13.41 -3.11
N LYS A 140 10.57 -14.75 -3.13
CA LYS A 140 11.69 -15.57 -3.59
C LYS A 140 11.90 -15.25 -5.07
N ARG A 141 13.09 -14.76 -5.43
CA ARG A 141 13.45 -14.58 -6.85
C ARG A 141 13.30 -15.93 -7.53
N ALA A 142 12.46 -16.01 -8.56
CA ALA A 142 12.51 -17.15 -9.47
C ALA A 142 13.97 -17.23 -9.99
N PRO A 143 14.64 -18.39 -9.92
CA PRO A 143 15.98 -18.50 -10.46
C PRO A 143 15.93 -18.11 -11.94
N LYS A 144 16.67 -17.06 -12.32
CA LYS A 144 16.90 -16.71 -13.72
C LYS A 144 17.62 -17.89 -14.34
N TRP A 145 16.89 -18.75 -15.04
CA TRP A 145 17.40 -19.94 -15.73
C TRP A 145 18.07 -21.00 -14.85
N ARG A 146 17.48 -22.20 -14.79
CA ARG A 146 18.31 -23.41 -14.71
C ARG A 146 18.53 -23.83 -16.16
N PRO A 147 19.78 -23.92 -16.67
CA PRO A 147 19.99 -24.71 -17.87
C PRO A 147 19.53 -26.13 -17.53
N SER A 148 18.61 -26.65 -18.33
CA SER A 148 18.34 -28.08 -18.35
C SER A 148 19.59 -28.78 -18.89
N HIS A 149 20.57 -29.00 -18.01
CA HIS A 149 21.48 -30.10 -18.19
C HIS A 149 20.80 -31.37 -17.69
N GLN A 150 21.11 -32.45 -18.41
CA GLN A 150 20.83 -33.85 -18.14
C GLN A 150 19.50 -34.30 -18.78
N THR A 151 19.49 -35.28 -19.67
CA THR A 151 20.55 -36.23 -20.07
C THR A 151 20.13 -36.88 -21.38
#